data_AF-A0A7S0W4G7-F1
#
_entry.id   AF-A0A7S0W4G7-F1
#
_cell.length_a   1.000
_cell.length_b   1.000
_cell.length_c   1.000
_cell.angle_alpha   90.00
_cell.angle_beta   90.00
_cell.angle_gamma   90.00
#
_symmetry.space_group_name_H-M   'P 1'
#
loop_
_entity.id
_entity.type
_entity.pdbx_description
1 polymer ?
#
loop_
_entity_poly.entity_id
_entity_poly.type
_entity_poly.pdbx_seq_one_letter_code
_entity_poly.pdbx_strand_id
1 'polypeptide(L)'
;DFVVGGSAAIGDASDASSLIEVRSPVAGRFPMSFAGSESDGSLTLGVADPSVDSLVSFPEASGRIVTTGSLPSVMDGVTVIDGTVVRGSVRMRGDVSIGPRLARTTLDISAPIASAFPMTFGGASGANGRLSLGVPDPTEDRMVVLPDVSGTVLTTASLPDVFEATSFLGGARFLGGAAFSGGDVVVG
;
A
#
# COMPACT_ATOMS: atom_id res chain seq x y z
N ASP A 1 49.24 -31.33 -5.95
CA ASP A 1 47.96 -31.34 -6.68
C ASP A 1 47.37 -32.72 -6.73
N PHE A 2 46.15 -32.83 -6.21
CA PHE A 2 45.29 -33.97 -6.48
C PHE A 2 44.48 -33.61 -7.74
N VAL A 3 44.79 -34.27 -8.85
CA VAL A 3 44.09 -34.06 -10.13
C VAL A 3 43.25 -35.28 -10.39
N VAL A 4 41.93 -35.08 -10.48
CA VAL A 4 40.99 -36.10 -10.91
C VAL A 4 40.69 -35.86 -12.38
N GLY A 5 41.15 -36.77 -13.23
CA GLY A 5 40.83 -36.76 -14.67
C GLY A 5 39.62 -37.64 -14.96
N GLY A 6 38.74 -37.19 -15.86
CA GLY A 6 37.55 -37.95 -16.27
C GLY A 6 36.44 -37.96 -15.21
N SER A 7 35.45 -38.84 -15.40
CA SER A 7 34.33 -38.99 -14.45
C SER A 7 34.80 -39.64 -13.15
N ALA A 8 34.53 -39.00 -12.03
CA ALA A 8 34.80 -39.54 -10.70
C ALA A 8 33.57 -39.41 -9.81
N ALA A 9 33.27 -40.48 -9.06
CA ALA A 9 32.31 -40.45 -7.98
C ALA A 9 33.06 -40.06 -6.69
N ILE A 10 32.60 -38.99 -6.02
CA ILE A 10 33.16 -38.52 -4.75
C ILE A 10 32.03 -38.57 -3.73
N GLY A 11 32.18 -39.43 -2.70
CA GLY A 11 31.15 -39.72 -1.69
C GLY A 11 30.58 -41.13 -1.81
N ASP A 12 29.78 -41.55 -0.82
CA ASP A 12 29.05 -42.83 -0.84
C ASP A 12 27.63 -42.60 -1.38
N ALA A 13 27.34 -43.17 -2.55
CA ALA A 13 26.04 -43.04 -3.21
C ALA A 13 24.88 -43.68 -2.42
N SER A 14 25.18 -44.55 -1.45
CA SER A 14 24.20 -45.18 -0.57
C SER A 14 23.94 -44.40 0.73
N ASP A 15 24.73 -43.36 1.00
CA ASP A 15 24.62 -42.51 2.18
C ASP A 15 24.24 -41.07 1.81
N ALA A 16 22.98 -40.71 2.06
CA ALA A 16 22.44 -39.37 1.81
C ALA A 16 23.10 -38.27 2.67
N SER A 17 23.91 -38.63 3.67
CA SER A 17 24.67 -37.68 4.49
C SER A 17 26.09 -37.42 3.99
N SER A 18 26.53 -38.10 2.92
CA SER A 18 27.81 -37.81 2.24
C SER A 18 27.86 -36.35 1.80
N LEU A 19 28.90 -35.63 2.21
CA LEU A 19 29.09 -34.21 1.90
C LEU A 19 30.45 -33.95 1.24
N ILE A 20 30.48 -32.93 0.38
CA ILE A 20 31.71 -32.38 -0.17
C ILE A 20 31.93 -31.04 0.53
N GLU A 21 32.98 -30.95 1.35
CA GLU A 21 33.41 -29.69 1.96
C GLU A 21 34.60 -29.12 1.19
N VAL A 22 34.47 -27.90 0.67
CA VAL A 22 35.55 -27.17 -0.01
C VAL A 22 35.95 -25.96 0.83
N ARG A 23 37.13 -26.01 1.45
CA ARG A 23 37.67 -24.94 2.30
C ARG A 23 38.63 -24.00 1.55
N SER A 24 38.49 -23.92 0.23
CA SER A 24 39.37 -23.15 -0.67
C SER A 24 38.53 -22.40 -1.71
N PRO A 25 39.05 -21.31 -2.32
CA PRO A 25 38.38 -20.68 -3.44
C PRO A 25 38.11 -21.68 -4.56
N VAL A 26 36.85 -21.78 -4.99
CA VAL A 26 36.48 -22.50 -6.21
C VAL A 26 36.67 -21.53 -7.37
N ALA A 27 37.84 -21.59 -8.00
CA ALA A 27 38.16 -20.79 -9.18
C ALA A 27 38.08 -21.66 -10.44
N GLY A 28 37.41 -21.15 -11.48
CA GLY A 28 37.30 -21.87 -12.74
C GLY A 28 36.85 -20.94 -13.86
N ARG A 29 37.36 -21.19 -15.08
CA ARG A 29 36.90 -20.51 -16.30
C ARG A 29 35.46 -20.87 -16.66
N PHE A 30 34.96 -21.99 -16.17
CA PHE A 30 33.65 -22.54 -16.51
C PHE A 30 32.71 -22.54 -15.30
N PRO A 31 31.38 -22.36 -15.53
CA PRO A 31 30.37 -22.50 -14.48
C PRO A 31 30.39 -23.87 -13.80
N MET A 32 29.91 -23.93 -12.56
CA MET A 32 29.63 -25.20 -11.87
C MET A 32 28.39 -25.84 -12.51
N SER A 33 28.49 -27.10 -12.95
CA SER A 33 27.39 -27.84 -13.57
C SER A 33 26.87 -28.94 -12.66
N PHE A 34 25.55 -29.01 -12.52
CA PHE A 34 24.82 -30.01 -11.73
C PHE A 34 23.90 -30.78 -12.68
N ALA A 35 24.07 -32.09 -12.79
CA ALA A 35 23.19 -32.96 -13.57
C ALA A 35 22.09 -33.56 -12.68
N GLY A 36 20.89 -33.71 -13.22
CA GLY A 36 19.83 -34.48 -12.56
C GLY A 36 20.07 -35.98 -12.68
N SER A 37 19.52 -36.79 -11.76
CA SER A 37 19.62 -38.26 -11.83
C SER A 37 18.68 -38.87 -12.89
N GLU A 38 17.59 -38.19 -13.23
CA GLU A 38 16.48 -38.74 -14.02
C GLU A 38 16.35 -38.15 -15.43
N SER A 39 17.21 -37.20 -15.82
CA SER A 39 17.11 -36.52 -17.12
C SER A 39 18.46 -36.00 -17.59
N ASP A 40 18.63 -35.85 -18.89
CA ASP A 40 19.85 -35.31 -19.52
C ASP A 40 20.05 -33.79 -19.29
N GLY A 41 19.16 -33.14 -18.54
CA GLY A 41 19.26 -31.72 -18.21
C GLY A 41 20.37 -31.43 -17.19
N SER A 42 21.02 -30.28 -17.34
CA SER A 42 21.97 -29.75 -16.35
C SER A 42 21.60 -28.33 -15.91
N LEU A 43 21.81 -28.04 -14.62
CA LEU A 43 21.79 -26.70 -14.05
C LEU A 43 23.22 -26.19 -13.98
N THR A 44 23.47 -25.00 -14.51
CA THR A 44 24.77 -24.34 -14.37
C THR A 44 24.67 -23.13 -13.44
N LEU A 45 25.60 -23.02 -12.49
CA LEU A 45 25.79 -21.84 -11.66
C LEU A 45 27.07 -21.13 -12.12
N GLY A 46 26.88 -20.01 -12.79
CA GLY A 46 27.96 -19.16 -13.28
C GLY A 46 27.99 -17.82 -12.56
N VAL A 47 29.20 -17.27 -12.42
CA VAL A 47 29.42 -15.90 -11.96
C VAL A 47 29.99 -15.14 -13.14
N ALA A 48 29.36 -14.03 -13.54
CA ALA A 48 29.93 -13.13 -14.54
C ALA A 48 31.16 -12.44 -13.95
N ASP A 49 32.11 -12.00 -14.79
CA ASP A 49 33.33 -11.32 -14.34
C ASP A 49 32.97 -10.13 -13.43
N PRO A 50 33.26 -10.22 -12.11
CA PRO A 50 32.90 -9.16 -11.19
C PRO A 50 33.87 -8.00 -11.32
N SER A 51 33.37 -6.77 -11.37
CA SER A 51 34.21 -5.55 -11.38
C SER A 51 34.64 -5.10 -9.98
N VAL A 52 33.99 -5.64 -8.95
CA VAL A 52 34.22 -5.40 -7.52
C VAL A 52 33.86 -6.65 -6.72
N ASP A 53 34.36 -6.76 -5.49
CA ASP A 53 33.99 -7.85 -4.59
C ASP A 53 32.48 -7.92 -4.38
N SER A 54 31.90 -9.11 -4.58
CA SER A 54 30.47 -9.36 -4.45
C SER A 54 30.23 -10.55 -3.52
N LEU A 55 29.32 -10.40 -2.56
CA LEU A 55 28.94 -11.44 -1.61
C LEU A 55 27.51 -11.88 -1.86
N VAL A 56 27.30 -13.18 -2.02
CA VAL A 56 25.97 -13.82 -2.01
C VAL A 56 25.88 -14.69 -0.75
N SER A 57 24.97 -14.34 0.17
CA SER A 57 24.73 -15.09 1.41
C SER A 57 23.35 -15.74 1.39
N PHE A 58 23.28 -17.00 1.81
CA PHE A 58 22.01 -17.69 2.05
C PHE A 58 21.67 -17.64 3.54
N PRO A 59 20.40 -17.40 3.91
CA PRO A 59 19.98 -17.48 5.31
C PRO A 59 20.00 -18.94 5.80
N GLU A 60 19.98 -19.12 7.12
CA GLU A 60 19.74 -20.42 7.75
C GLU A 60 18.25 -20.80 7.63
N ALA A 61 17.80 -21.03 6.41
CA ALA A 61 16.42 -21.39 6.10
C ALA A 61 16.35 -22.27 4.86
N SER A 62 15.47 -23.26 4.89
CA SER A 62 15.13 -24.06 3.70
C SER A 62 14.23 -23.26 2.76
N GLY A 63 14.38 -23.43 1.44
CA GLY A 63 13.55 -22.74 0.46
C GLY A 63 13.97 -23.01 -0.99
N ARG A 64 13.35 -22.28 -1.92
CA ARG A 64 13.74 -22.25 -3.34
C ARG A 64 14.38 -20.91 -3.67
N ILE A 65 15.40 -20.93 -4.54
CA ILE A 65 15.91 -19.73 -5.18
C ILE A 65 14.93 -19.34 -6.29
N VAL A 66 14.44 -18.10 -6.25
CA VAL A 66 13.57 -17.54 -7.28
C VAL A 66 14.41 -16.66 -8.21
N THR A 67 14.44 -17.00 -9.49
CA THR A 67 15.02 -16.16 -10.54
C THR A 67 13.93 -15.32 -11.22
N THR A 68 14.35 -14.31 -11.98
CA THR A 68 13.45 -13.50 -12.82
C THR A 68 12.63 -14.32 -13.81
N GLY A 69 13.14 -15.48 -14.27
CA GLY A 69 12.39 -16.39 -15.14
C GLY A 69 11.36 -17.26 -14.40
N SER A 70 11.55 -17.48 -13.09
CA SER A 70 10.63 -18.25 -12.24
C SER A 70 9.64 -17.37 -11.45
N LEU A 71 9.82 -16.05 -11.48
CA LEU A 71 8.88 -15.10 -10.89
C LEU A 71 7.56 -15.18 -11.66
N PRO A 72 6.45 -15.61 -11.01
CA PRO A 72 5.18 -15.67 -11.69
C PRO A 72 4.70 -14.25 -12.04
N SER A 73 4.02 -14.11 -13.19
CA SER A 73 3.44 -12.84 -13.61
C SER A 73 2.28 -12.37 -12.72
N VAL A 74 1.71 -13.30 -11.93
CA VAL A 74 0.63 -13.06 -10.98
C VAL A 74 0.96 -13.77 -9.67
N MET A 75 0.75 -13.09 -8.54
CA MET A 75 0.89 -13.65 -7.21
C MET A 75 -0.50 -13.73 -6.55
N ASP A 76 -0.87 -14.90 -6.04
CA ASP A 76 -2.19 -15.12 -5.40
C ASP A 76 -2.25 -14.57 -3.96
N GLY A 77 -1.09 -14.28 -3.36
CA GLY A 77 -1.00 -13.70 -2.03
C GLY A 77 0.36 -13.05 -1.80
N VAL A 78 0.36 -11.82 -1.29
CA VAL A 78 1.56 -11.08 -0.92
C VAL A 78 1.34 -10.51 0.47
N THR A 79 2.24 -10.81 1.40
CA THR A 79 2.32 -10.17 2.71
C THR A 79 3.62 -9.40 2.80
N VAL A 80 3.54 -8.11 3.12
CA VAL A 80 4.69 -7.24 3.38
C VAL A 80 4.62 -6.86 4.86
N ILE A 81 5.68 -7.15 5.62
CA ILE A 81 5.69 -7.02 7.09
C ILE A 81 6.04 -5.60 7.53
N ASP A 82 6.70 -4.82 6.67
CA ASP A 82 7.11 -3.44 6.94
C ASP A 82 6.47 -2.47 5.94
N GLY A 83 7.26 -1.54 5.39
CA GLY A 83 6.83 -0.59 4.36
C GLY A 83 6.88 -1.19 2.95
N THR A 84 5.98 -0.73 2.10
CA THR A 84 6.05 -0.95 0.65
C THR A 84 6.04 0.38 -0.08
N VAL A 85 6.85 0.49 -1.13
CA VAL A 85 6.81 1.62 -2.07
C VAL A 85 6.48 1.06 -3.44
N VAL A 86 5.30 1.40 -3.95
CA VAL A 86 4.90 1.04 -5.32
C VAL A 86 5.10 2.24 -6.21
N ARG A 87 5.92 2.09 -7.25
CA ARG A 87 6.14 3.12 -8.26
C ARG A 87 5.18 2.91 -9.43
N GLY A 88 4.53 3.98 -9.86
CA GLY A 88 3.54 3.94 -10.94
C GLY A 88 2.11 3.80 -10.43
N SER A 89 1.18 3.58 -11.37
CA SER A 89 -0.25 3.48 -11.05
C SER A 89 -0.59 2.16 -10.36
N VAL A 90 -1.36 2.24 -9.29
CA VAL A 90 -1.93 1.07 -8.61
C VAL A 90 -3.42 1.00 -8.92
N ARG A 91 -3.89 -0.15 -9.43
CA ARG A 91 -5.31 -0.42 -9.61
C ARG A 91 -5.75 -1.53 -8.66
N MET A 92 -6.55 -1.16 -7.67
CA MET A 92 -7.17 -2.12 -6.75
C MET A 92 -8.60 -2.43 -7.22
N ARG A 93 -9.03 -3.68 -7.12
CA ARG A 93 -10.38 -4.12 -7.47
C ARG A 93 -10.98 -4.88 -6.29
N GLY A 94 -12.29 -4.72 -6.08
CA GLY A 94 -12.97 -5.29 -4.91
C GLY A 94 -12.76 -4.44 -3.67
N ASP A 95 -12.89 -5.07 -2.51
CA ASP A 95 -12.78 -4.40 -1.22
C ASP A 95 -11.32 -4.10 -0.87
N VAL A 96 -11.06 -2.87 -0.43
CA VAL A 96 -9.75 -2.42 0.03
C VAL A 96 -9.87 -1.93 1.47
N SER A 97 -9.13 -2.57 2.38
CA SER A 97 -8.99 -2.08 3.76
C SER A 97 -7.69 -1.29 3.87
N ILE A 98 -7.79 0.00 4.15
CA ILE A 98 -6.62 0.87 4.37
C ILE A 98 -6.46 1.07 5.87
N GLY A 99 -5.36 0.55 6.41
CA GLY A 99 -5.03 0.58 7.83
C GLY A 99 -5.75 -0.48 8.69
N PRO A 100 -5.35 -0.60 9.97
CA PRO A 100 -5.90 -1.58 10.90
C PRO A 100 -7.29 -1.17 11.41
N ARG A 101 -8.19 -2.15 11.59
CA ARG A 101 -9.57 -1.91 12.07
C ARG A 101 -9.68 -1.24 13.44
N LEU A 102 -8.69 -1.45 14.31
CA LEU A 102 -8.72 -1.05 15.73
C LEU A 102 -7.61 -0.05 16.10
N ALA A 103 -6.92 0.51 15.12
CA ALA A 103 -5.87 1.51 15.36
C ALA A 103 -6.03 2.69 14.42
N ARG A 104 -5.60 3.87 14.89
CA ARG A 104 -5.62 5.08 14.08
C ARG A 104 -4.58 4.95 12.97
N THR A 105 -5.01 5.24 11.74
CA THR A 105 -4.13 5.40 10.58
C THR A 105 -4.38 6.76 9.97
N THR A 106 -3.36 7.29 9.29
CA THR A 106 -3.52 8.44 8.40
C THR A 106 -3.62 7.93 6.96
N LEU A 107 -4.47 8.56 6.17
CA LEU A 107 -4.49 8.43 4.72
C LEU A 107 -4.17 9.80 4.14
N ASP A 108 -2.98 9.93 3.54
CA ASP A 108 -2.57 11.12 2.83
C ASP A 108 -2.79 10.91 1.33
N ILE A 109 -3.52 11.83 0.69
CA ILE A 109 -3.84 11.80 -0.73
C ILE A 109 -3.46 13.15 -1.32
N SER A 110 -2.30 13.20 -1.99
CA SER A 110 -1.81 14.39 -2.67
C SER A 110 -2.28 14.50 -4.14
N ALA A 111 -3.34 13.79 -4.50
CA ALA A 111 -3.90 13.74 -5.86
C ALA A 111 -5.43 13.94 -5.83
N PRO A 112 -6.05 14.40 -6.93
CA PRO A 112 -7.50 14.51 -7.00
C PRO A 112 -8.21 13.17 -6.79
N ILE A 113 -9.24 13.16 -5.96
CA ILE A 113 -10.18 12.03 -5.87
C ILE A 113 -11.24 12.24 -6.96
N ALA A 114 -10.95 11.74 -8.15
CA ALA A 114 -11.90 11.77 -9.26
C ALA A 114 -12.81 10.53 -9.18
N SER A 115 -14.09 10.75 -8.90
CA SER A 115 -15.11 9.70 -8.87
C SER A 115 -16.37 10.17 -9.57
N ALA A 116 -16.98 9.30 -10.38
CA ALA A 116 -18.32 9.52 -10.94
C ALA A 116 -19.43 9.37 -9.89
N PHE A 117 -19.09 8.89 -8.70
CA PHE A 117 -20.01 8.65 -7.59
C PHE A 117 -19.57 9.41 -6.33
N PRO A 118 -20.51 9.85 -5.48
CA PRO A 118 -20.18 10.43 -4.18
C PRO A 118 -19.27 9.54 -3.33
N MET A 119 -18.39 10.15 -2.54
CA MET A 119 -17.67 9.45 -1.49
C MET A 119 -18.65 9.05 -0.40
N THR A 120 -18.80 7.75 -0.15
CA THR A 120 -19.74 7.24 0.85
C THR A 120 -19.02 6.82 2.13
N PHE A 121 -19.59 7.21 3.27
CA PHE A 121 -19.14 6.88 4.61
C PHE A 121 -20.21 6.00 5.26
N GLY A 122 -19.83 4.78 5.62
CA GLY A 122 -20.66 3.88 6.39
C GLY A 122 -20.58 4.18 7.89
N GLY A 123 -21.70 4.05 8.59
CA GLY A 123 -21.71 4.13 10.05
C GLY A 123 -21.04 2.90 10.69
N ALA A 124 -20.45 3.09 11.87
CA ALA A 124 -19.79 2.02 12.62
C ALA A 124 -20.78 0.97 13.20
N SER A 125 -22.07 1.28 13.27
CA SER A 125 -23.08 0.48 13.97
C SER A 125 -23.64 -0.71 13.18
N GLY A 126 -23.12 -0.99 11.97
CA GLY A 126 -23.67 -2.04 11.09
C GLY A 126 -25.06 -1.72 10.52
N ALA A 127 -25.61 -0.54 10.83
CA ALA A 127 -26.84 -0.06 10.23
C ALA A 127 -26.60 0.33 8.75
N ASN A 128 -27.63 0.14 7.92
CA ASN A 128 -27.57 0.39 6.46
C ASN A 128 -27.49 1.88 6.07
N GLY A 129 -27.38 2.79 7.03
CA GLY A 129 -27.26 4.23 6.78
C GLY A 129 -25.91 4.59 6.19
N ARG A 130 -25.92 5.48 5.18
CA ARG A 130 -24.71 6.01 4.55
C ARG A 130 -24.77 7.54 4.50
N LEU A 131 -23.65 8.19 4.80
CA LEU A 131 -23.44 9.60 4.47
C LEU A 131 -22.66 9.67 3.16
N SER A 132 -23.09 10.52 2.23
CA SER A 132 -22.44 10.67 0.93
C SER A 132 -22.00 12.11 0.73
N LEU A 133 -20.71 12.32 0.44
CA LEU A 133 -20.17 13.59 -0.02
C LEU A 133 -20.02 13.55 -1.55
N GLY A 134 -20.93 14.23 -2.24
CA GLY A 134 -20.96 14.31 -3.69
C GLY A 134 -20.56 15.69 -4.18
N VAL A 135 -19.88 15.74 -5.32
CA VAL A 135 -19.64 16.97 -6.08
C VAL A 135 -20.42 16.82 -7.38
N PRO A 136 -21.50 17.58 -7.59
CA PRO A 136 -22.17 17.59 -8.90
C PRO A 136 -21.24 18.19 -9.95
N ASP A 137 -21.49 17.93 -11.23
CA ASP A 137 -20.66 18.44 -12.34
C ASP A 137 -20.43 19.96 -12.18
N PRO A 138 -19.22 20.39 -11.81
CA PRO A 138 -18.96 21.79 -11.55
C PRO A 138 -18.85 22.53 -12.89
N THR A 139 -19.49 23.70 -13.00
CA THR A 139 -19.42 24.53 -14.20
C THR A 139 -18.14 25.39 -14.27
N GLU A 140 -17.44 25.52 -13.14
CA GLU A 140 -16.17 26.23 -12.97
C GLU A 140 -15.47 25.71 -11.71
N ASP A 141 -14.21 26.09 -11.50
CA ASP A 141 -13.44 25.68 -10.32
C ASP A 141 -14.10 26.19 -9.03
N ARG A 142 -14.40 25.27 -8.11
CA ARG A 142 -14.98 25.58 -6.80
C ARG A 142 -14.06 25.11 -5.68
N MET A 143 -13.90 25.96 -4.67
CA MET A 143 -13.17 25.62 -3.45
C MET A 143 -14.12 25.73 -2.25
N VAL A 144 -14.19 24.65 -1.48
CA VAL A 144 -14.85 24.64 -0.17
C VAL A 144 -13.75 24.53 0.88
N VAL A 145 -13.63 25.54 1.74
CA VAL A 145 -12.64 25.57 2.83
C VAL A 145 -13.37 25.28 4.14
N LEU A 146 -12.92 24.25 4.87
CA LEU A 146 -13.35 24.03 6.24
C LEU A 146 -12.43 24.83 7.17
N PRO A 147 -12.98 25.66 8.07
CA PRO A 147 -12.16 26.40 9.03
C PRO A 147 -11.48 25.44 10.01
N ASP A 148 -10.30 25.84 10.52
CA ASP A 148 -9.58 25.11 11.57
C ASP A 148 -10.24 25.31 12.94
N VAL A 149 -11.46 24.81 13.07
CA VAL A 149 -12.25 24.79 14.30
C VAL A 149 -13.05 23.50 14.38
N SER A 150 -13.30 23.04 15.60
CA SER A 150 -14.24 21.93 15.82
C SER A 150 -15.68 22.42 15.71
N GLY A 151 -16.57 21.59 15.17
CA GLY A 151 -17.99 21.90 15.06
C GLY A 151 -18.74 20.95 14.12
N THR A 152 -19.98 21.32 13.81
CA THR A 152 -20.85 20.59 12.88
C THR A 152 -21.01 21.42 11.61
N VAL A 153 -20.89 20.77 10.44
CA VAL A 153 -21.25 21.40 9.16
C VAL A 153 -22.77 21.44 9.06
N LEU A 154 -23.34 22.63 8.96
CA LEU A 154 -24.78 22.80 8.75
C LEU A 154 -25.11 22.75 7.25
N THR A 155 -26.13 21.98 6.92
CA THR A 155 -26.75 21.96 5.59
C THR A 155 -28.06 22.75 5.62
N THR A 156 -28.64 23.03 4.47
CA THR A 156 -29.95 23.70 4.39
C THR A 156 -31.06 22.94 5.13
N ALA A 157 -30.97 21.62 5.22
CA ALA A 157 -31.92 20.78 5.94
C ALA A 157 -31.69 20.74 7.46
N SER A 158 -30.51 21.14 7.93
CA SER A 158 -30.15 21.15 9.36
C SER A 158 -29.96 22.57 9.91
N LEU A 159 -30.32 23.59 9.15
CA LEU A 159 -30.27 24.98 9.60
C LEU A 159 -31.42 25.19 10.60
N PRO A 160 -31.16 25.64 11.84
CA PRO A 160 -32.21 25.81 12.83
C PRO A 160 -33.09 27.01 12.49
N ASP A 161 -34.38 26.91 12.80
CA ASP A 161 -35.33 28.03 12.65
C ASP A 161 -35.10 29.14 13.70
N VAL A 162 -34.49 28.78 14.83
CA VAL A 162 -34.22 29.70 15.94
C VAL A 162 -32.73 29.67 16.25
N PHE A 163 -32.13 30.86 16.30
CA PHE A 163 -30.77 31.06 16.77
C PHE A 163 -30.81 31.65 18.18
N GLU A 164 -30.27 30.92 19.17
CA GLU A 164 -30.27 31.38 20.57
C GLU A 164 -29.25 32.49 20.86
N ALA A 165 -28.12 32.48 20.13
CA ALA A 165 -27.10 33.52 20.23
C ALA A 165 -26.43 33.72 18.87
N THR A 166 -26.68 34.87 18.24
CA THR A 166 -26.04 35.27 16.99
C THR A 166 -25.50 36.69 17.07
N SER A 167 -24.35 36.90 16.45
CA SER A 167 -23.78 38.22 16.21
C SER A 167 -23.45 38.31 14.73
N PHE A 168 -23.96 39.35 14.07
CA PHE A 168 -23.61 39.65 12.69
C PHE A 168 -22.54 40.73 12.69
N LEU A 169 -21.38 40.46 12.08
CA LEU A 169 -20.41 41.50 11.79
C LEU A 169 -20.78 42.17 10.45
N GLY A 170 -21.00 43.49 10.49
CA GLY A 170 -21.39 44.30 9.33
C GLY A 170 -22.89 44.59 9.26
N GLY A 171 -23.41 44.80 8.05
CA GLY A 171 -24.84 45.06 7.84
C GLY A 171 -25.64 43.77 7.74
N ALA A 172 -26.74 43.68 8.49
CA ALA A 172 -27.74 42.63 8.34
C ALA A 172 -28.97 43.17 7.59
N ARG A 173 -29.51 42.39 6.64
CA ARG A 173 -30.75 42.72 5.93
C ARG A 173 -31.78 41.63 6.18
N PHE A 174 -32.89 41.99 6.82
CA PHE A 174 -34.04 41.11 7.02
C PHE A 174 -35.03 41.33 5.88
N LEU A 175 -35.39 40.26 5.17
CA LEU A 175 -36.42 40.26 4.13
C LEU A 175 -37.72 39.70 4.72
N GLY A 176 -38.84 40.37 4.47
CA GLY A 176 -40.14 39.97 5.05
C GLY A 176 -40.45 40.61 6.41
N GLY A 177 -39.57 41.48 6.93
CA GLY A 177 -39.73 42.18 8.20
C GLY A 177 -38.89 41.58 9.33
N ALA A 178 -38.71 42.33 10.41
CA ALA A 178 -38.08 41.86 11.64
C ALA A 178 -38.92 42.33 12.82
N ALA A 179 -39.22 41.42 13.74
CA ALA A 179 -39.88 41.75 14.99
C ALA A 179 -38.88 41.50 16.12
N PHE A 180 -38.53 42.56 16.85
CA PHE A 180 -37.70 42.46 18.03
C PHE A 180 -38.62 42.39 19.25
N SER A 181 -38.48 41.35 20.06
CA SER A 181 -39.31 41.12 21.24
C SER A 181 -38.40 40.76 22.42
N GLY A 182 -38.75 41.24 23.62
CA GLY A 182 -37.87 41.23 24.80
C GLY A 182 -37.53 42.65 25.27
N GLY A 183 -37.01 42.78 26.50
CA GLY A 183 -36.73 44.08 27.11
C GLY A 183 -35.47 44.79 26.60
N ASP A 184 -34.52 44.04 26.03
CA ASP A 184 -33.17 44.52 25.73
C ASP A 184 -32.93 44.65 24.21
N VAL A 185 -33.80 45.40 23.52
CA VAL A 185 -33.62 45.72 22.09
C VAL A 185 -32.93 47.07 21.97
N VAL A 186 -31.67 47.08 21.53
CA VAL A 186 -30.92 48.30 21.22
C VAL A 186 -30.71 48.37 19.70
N VAL A 187 -31.27 49.39 19.07
CA VAL A 187 -31.06 49.70 17.65
C VAL A 187 -30.19 50.96 17.57
N GLY A 188 -29.03 50.86 16.94
CA GLY A 188 -28.03 51.92 16.81
C GLY A 188 -27.42 51.97 15.42
#